data_AF-A0AA38IB24-F1
#
_entry.id   AF-A0AA38IB24-F1
#
_cell.length_a   1.000
_cell.length_b   1.000
_cell.length_c   1.000
_cell.angle_alpha   90.00
_cell.angle_beta   90.00
_cell.angle_gamma   90.00
#
_symmetry.space_group_name_H-M   'P 1'
#
loop_
_entity.id
_entity.type
_entity.pdbx_description
1 polymer ?
#
loop_
_entity_poly.entity_id
_entity_poly.type
_entity_poly.pdbx_seq_one_letter_code
_entity_poly.pdbx_strand_id
1 'polypeptide(L)'
;MSGAPETDEQQRLRFQIELEFVQCLGNPNYLNFLAQRGYFKDSTFVNYLKYLLYWKEPEYAKYLKYPMCLYFLDLLQYEHFRRELVNAQCSKFIDDQQILLWQHYTRRRSRLLTPTNTNGNVEQNMSSQNNNQSNGHINNKIS
;
A
#
# COMPACT_ATOMS: atom_id res chain seq x y z
N MET A 1 -11.92 -1.50 39.95
CA MET A 1 -10.57 -0.91 40.13
C MET A 1 -10.57 0.40 39.37
N SER A 2 -10.51 1.52 40.08
CA SER A 2 -10.47 2.86 39.46
C SER A 2 -9.01 3.15 39.12
N GLY A 3 -8.64 2.94 37.85
CA GLY A 3 -7.33 3.35 37.34
C GLY A 3 -7.28 4.87 37.32
N ALA A 4 -6.18 5.45 37.79
CA ALA A 4 -5.94 6.88 37.67
C ALA A 4 -6.16 7.32 36.21
N PRO A 5 -6.73 8.51 35.96
CA PRO A 5 -6.92 9.01 34.60
C PRO A 5 -5.57 9.04 33.89
N GLU A 6 -5.54 8.48 32.68
CA GLU A 6 -4.36 8.44 31.82
C GLU A 6 -3.87 9.87 31.56
N THR A 7 -2.57 10.10 31.70
CA THR A 7 -1.98 11.43 31.47
C THR A 7 -2.11 11.84 30.01
N ASP A 8 -2.15 13.15 29.72
CA ASP A 8 -2.25 13.67 28.35
C ASP A 8 -1.12 13.15 27.43
N GLU A 9 0.08 12.95 27.99
CA GLU A 9 1.23 12.41 27.25
C GLU A 9 1.03 10.93 26.87
N GLN A 10 0.51 10.13 27.79
CA GLN A 10 0.18 8.72 27.54
C GLN A 10 -0.91 8.59 26.47
N GLN A 11 -1.95 9.43 26.52
CA GLN A 11 -3.00 9.44 25.51
C GLN A 11 -2.45 9.77 24.11
N ARG A 12 -1.57 10.76 24.01
CA ARG A 12 -0.89 11.13 22.74
C ARG A 12 -0.01 9.99 22.23
N LEU A 13 0.74 9.35 23.12
CA LEU A 13 1.59 8.22 22.77
C LEU A 13 0.76 7.04 22.28
N ARG A 14 -0.32 6.68 22.98
CA ARG A 14 -1.24 5.62 22.56
C ARG A 14 -1.79 5.90 21.17
N PHE A 15 -2.28 7.12 20.94
CA PHE A 15 -2.81 7.53 19.64
C PHE A 15 -1.77 7.38 18.53
N GLN A 16 -0.53 7.81 18.75
CA GLN A 16 0.54 7.68 17.76
C GLN A 16 0.87 6.20 17.48
N ILE A 17 0.99 5.38 18.52
CA ILE A 17 1.29 3.95 18.37
C ILE A 17 0.17 3.24 17.62
N GLU A 18 -1.09 3.53 17.97
CA GLU A 18 -2.27 2.98 17.27
C GLU A 18 -2.27 3.40 15.80
N LEU A 19 -1.96 4.67 15.51
CA LEU A 19 -1.88 5.20 14.15
C LEU A 19 -0.79 4.50 13.32
N GLU A 20 0.40 4.35 13.88
CA GLU A 20 1.52 3.65 13.23
C GLU A 20 1.19 2.17 13.02
N PHE A 21 0.64 1.52 14.03
CA PHE A 21 0.23 0.13 13.98
C PHE A 21 -0.82 -0.12 12.88
N VAL A 22 -1.88 0.70 12.83
CA VAL A 22 -2.91 0.58 11.80
C VAL A 22 -2.29 0.73 10.42
N GLN A 23 -1.41 1.72 10.21
CA GLN A 23 -0.74 1.90 8.93
C GLN A 23 0.14 0.70 8.53
N CYS A 24 0.78 0.03 9.49
CA CYS A 24 1.54 -1.20 9.23
C CYS A 24 0.67 -2.35 8.68
N LEU A 25 -0.64 -2.37 8.96
CA LEU A 25 -1.57 -3.35 8.37
C LEU A 25 -1.70 -3.20 6.85
N GLY A 26 -1.26 -2.07 6.28
CA GLY A 26 -1.19 -1.85 4.83
C GLY A 26 -0.17 -2.75 4.09
N ASN A 27 0.76 -3.38 4.82
CA ASN A 27 1.81 -4.23 4.26
C ASN A 27 1.42 -5.73 4.33
N PRO A 28 1.22 -6.42 3.19
CA PRO A 28 0.84 -7.84 3.17
C PRO A 28 1.84 -8.77 3.85
N ASN A 29 3.13 -8.44 3.81
CA ASN A 29 4.19 -9.23 4.46
C ASN A 29 4.11 -9.11 5.99
N TYR A 30 3.73 -7.94 6.50
CA TYR A 30 3.52 -7.76 7.94
C TYR A 30 2.28 -8.53 8.42
N LEU A 31 1.21 -8.53 7.62
CA LEU A 31 0.04 -9.36 7.89
C LEU A 31 0.39 -10.85 7.92
N ASN A 32 1.20 -11.33 6.98
CA ASN A 32 1.70 -12.71 6.97
C ASN A 32 2.47 -13.04 8.25
N PHE A 33 3.38 -12.15 8.65
CA PHE A 33 4.18 -12.30 9.87
C PHE A 33 3.29 -12.43 11.10
N LEU A 34 2.28 -11.56 11.23
CA LEU A 34 1.32 -11.63 12.34
C LEU A 34 0.52 -12.95 12.33
N ALA A 35 0.11 -13.41 11.14
CA ALA A 35 -0.62 -14.66 10.98
C ALA A 35 0.21 -15.88 11.36
N GLN A 36 1.47 -15.95 10.90
CA GLN A 36 2.39 -17.05 11.19
C GLN A 36 2.74 -17.16 12.69
N ARG A 37 2.85 -16.03 13.38
CA ARG A 37 3.05 -15.98 14.84
C ARG A 37 1.80 -16.32 15.64
N GLY A 38 0.64 -16.45 14.97
CA GLY A 38 -0.61 -16.85 15.60
C GLY A 38 -1.38 -15.72 16.28
N TYR A 39 -1.00 -14.44 16.09
CA TYR A 39 -1.71 -13.31 16.70
C TYR A 39 -3.19 -13.28 16.32
N PHE A 40 -3.53 -13.64 15.08
CA PHE A 40 -4.91 -13.67 14.61
C PHE A 40 -5.77 -14.81 15.19
N LYS A 41 -5.17 -15.76 15.93
CA LYS A 41 -5.88 -16.82 16.66
C LYS A 41 -6.31 -16.37 18.06
N ASP A 42 -5.63 -15.37 18.63
CA ASP A 42 -5.96 -14.82 19.94
C ASP A 42 -7.19 -13.90 19.83
N SER A 43 -8.24 -14.23 20.57
CA SER A 43 -9.47 -13.45 20.62
C SER A 43 -9.24 -12.03 21.17
N THR A 44 -8.27 -11.86 22.07
CA THR A 44 -7.90 -10.55 22.64
C THR A 44 -7.38 -9.64 21.54
N PHE A 45 -6.48 -10.15 20.70
CA PHE A 45 -5.94 -9.40 19.57
C PHE A 45 -7.02 -9.08 18.52
N VAL A 46 -7.92 -10.02 18.25
CA VAL A 46 -9.04 -9.79 17.31
C VAL A 46 -10.00 -8.72 17.84
N ASN A 47 -10.26 -8.70 19.15
CA ASN A 47 -11.04 -7.63 19.78
C ASN A 47 -10.32 -6.29 19.71
N TYR A 48 -8.98 -6.28 19.82
CA TYR A 48 -8.20 -5.07 19.59
C TYR A 48 -8.32 -4.56 18.15
N LEU A 49 -8.29 -5.45 17.14
CA LEU A 49 -8.56 -5.05 15.75
C LEU A 49 -9.97 -4.48 15.56
N LYS A 50 -10.98 -5.00 16.27
CA LYS A 50 -12.34 -4.41 16.27
C LYS A 50 -12.34 -3.02 16.89
N TYR A 51 -11.63 -2.84 18.00
CA TYR A 51 -11.46 -1.53 18.62
C TYR A 51 -10.87 -0.52 17.62
N LEU A 52 -9.82 -0.90 16.88
CA LEU A 52 -9.19 -0.04 15.88
C LEU A 52 -10.08 0.37 14.69
N LEU A 53 -11.30 -0.18 14.54
CA LEU A 53 -12.22 0.25 13.49
C LEU A 53 -12.64 1.72 13.62
N TYR A 54 -12.47 2.36 14.79
CA TYR A 54 -12.71 3.80 14.94
C TYR A 54 -11.84 4.65 14.00
N TRP A 55 -10.68 4.14 13.55
CA TRP A 55 -9.81 4.83 12.58
C TRP A 55 -10.48 5.06 11.22
N LYS A 56 -11.61 4.41 10.95
CA LYS A 56 -12.42 4.62 9.74
C LYS A 56 -13.27 5.89 9.80
N GLU A 57 -13.56 6.40 11.00
CA GLU A 57 -14.34 7.63 11.14
C GLU A 57 -13.54 8.81 10.56
N PRO A 58 -14.19 9.76 9.86
CA PRO A 58 -13.50 10.82 9.11
C PRO A 58 -12.63 11.72 10.00
N GLU A 59 -12.99 11.83 11.28
CA GLU A 59 -12.26 12.58 12.29
C GLU A 59 -10.84 12.06 12.52
N TYR A 60 -10.64 10.74 12.38
CA TYR A 60 -9.37 10.04 12.56
C TYR A 60 -8.71 9.65 11.24
N ALA A 61 -9.50 9.25 10.25
CA ALA A 61 -9.01 8.77 8.96
C ALA A 61 -8.12 9.80 8.25
N LYS A 62 -8.34 11.10 8.48
CA LYS A 62 -7.52 12.20 7.94
C LYS A 62 -6.03 12.12 8.31
N TYR A 63 -5.67 11.41 9.38
CA TYR A 63 -4.27 11.24 9.81
C TYR A 63 -3.56 10.08 9.11
N LEU A 64 -4.30 9.20 8.42
CA LEU A 64 -3.72 8.02 7.76
C LEU A 64 -3.10 8.41 6.41
N LYS A 65 -1.82 8.07 6.22
CA LYS A 65 -1.13 8.29 4.94
C LYS A 65 -1.37 7.16 3.94
N TYR A 66 -1.64 5.96 4.43
CA TYR A 66 -1.75 4.74 3.62
C TYR A 66 -3.18 4.19 3.64
N PRO A 67 -4.08 4.59 2.72
CA PRO A 67 -5.50 4.21 2.78
C PRO A 67 -5.76 2.70 2.69
N MET A 68 -4.82 1.94 2.10
CA MET A 68 -4.91 0.48 2.01
C MET A 68 -4.99 -0.21 3.38
N CYS A 69 -4.47 0.41 4.45
CA CYS A 69 -4.53 -0.19 5.77
C CYS A 69 -5.97 -0.39 6.28
N LEU A 70 -6.88 0.54 5.98
CA LEU A 70 -8.29 0.43 6.39
C LEU A 70 -9.00 -0.70 5.65
N TYR A 71 -8.66 -0.90 4.37
CA TYR A 71 -9.17 -2.03 3.59
C TYR A 71 -8.77 -3.37 4.22
N PHE A 72 -7.49 -3.53 4.60
CA PHE A 72 -7.07 -4.75 5.28
C PHE A 72 -7.63 -4.87 6.69
N LEU A 73 -7.78 -3.76 7.43
CA LEU A 73 -8.42 -3.78 8.74
C LEU A 73 -9.85 -4.33 8.69
N ASP A 74 -10.60 -3.99 7.64
CA ASP A 74 -11.92 -4.56 7.37
C ASP A 74 -11.83 -6.05 7.02
N LEU A 75 -10.90 -6.44 6.14
CA LEU A 75 -10.71 -7.84 5.77
C LEU A 75 -10.32 -8.73 6.97
N LEU A 76 -9.51 -8.20 7.89
CA LEU A 76 -9.08 -8.89 9.10
C LEU A 76 -10.23 -9.23 10.05
N GLN A 77 -11.40 -8.59 9.91
CA GLN A 77 -12.60 -8.97 10.69
C GLN A 77 -13.11 -10.36 10.30
N TYR A 78 -12.89 -10.79 9.05
CA TYR A 78 -13.30 -12.10 8.58
C TYR A 78 -12.28 -13.17 8.97
N GLU A 79 -12.75 -14.19 9.69
CA GLU A 79 -11.90 -15.30 10.14
C GLU A 79 -11.24 -16.05 8.98
N HIS A 80 -11.98 -16.28 7.89
CA HIS A 80 -11.46 -16.95 6.70
C HIS A 80 -10.23 -16.23 6.13
N PHE A 81 -10.29 -14.90 6.03
CA PHE A 81 -9.16 -14.10 5.55
C PHE A 81 -7.95 -14.22 6.49
N ARG A 82 -8.17 -14.11 7.81
CA ARG A 82 -7.11 -14.30 8.82
C ARG A 82 -6.41 -15.65 8.72
N ARG A 83 -7.15 -16.71 8.40
CA ARG A 83 -6.60 -18.06 8.21
C ARG A 83 -5.75 -18.17 6.94
N GLU A 84 -6.23 -17.61 5.83
CA GLU A 84 -5.50 -17.65 4.55
C GLU A 84 -4.20 -16.85 4.59
N LEU A 85 -4.13 -15.78 5.39
CA LEU A 85 -2.93 -14.97 5.56
C LEU A 85 -1.71 -15.73 6.10
N VAL A 86 -1.87 -16.92 6.69
CA VAL A 86 -0.74 -17.77 7.11
C VAL A 86 0.06 -18.25 5.88
N ASN A 87 -0.62 -18.48 4.75
CA ASN A 87 -0.01 -18.92 3.51
C ASN A 87 0.74 -17.76 2.83
N ALA A 88 2.06 -17.88 2.70
CA ALA A 88 2.90 -16.87 2.05
C ALA A 88 2.50 -16.58 0.59
N GLN A 89 1.90 -17.54 -0.12
CA GLN A 89 1.38 -17.32 -1.47
C GLN A 89 0.21 -16.33 -1.48
N CYS A 90 -0.61 -16.30 -0.42
CA CYS A 90 -1.69 -15.31 -0.27
C CYS A 90 -1.09 -13.90 -0.19
N SER A 91 -0.07 -13.71 0.64
CA SER A 91 0.59 -12.40 0.79
C SER A 91 1.26 -11.92 -0.48
N LYS A 92 1.94 -12.83 -1.22
CA LYS A 92 2.48 -12.52 -2.54
C LYS A 92 1.38 -12.11 -3.52
N PHE A 93 0.28 -12.87 -3.55
CA PHE A 93 -0.85 -12.54 -4.42
C PHE A 93 -1.42 -11.15 -4.11
N ILE A 94 -1.61 -10.83 -2.82
CA ILE A 94 -2.08 -9.51 -2.39
C ILE A 94 -1.11 -8.41 -2.85
N ASP A 95 0.19 -8.60 -2.68
CA ASP A 95 1.23 -7.65 -3.12
C ASP A 95 1.19 -7.44 -4.64
N ASP A 96 1.12 -8.53 -5.42
CA ASP A 96 0.98 -8.47 -6.88
C ASP A 96 -0.28 -7.68 -7.29
N GLN A 97 -1.42 -7.89 -6.59
CA GLN A 97 -2.67 -7.14 -6.84
C GLN A 97 -2.53 -5.65 -6.51
N GLN A 98 -1.84 -5.30 -5.41
CA GLN A 98 -1.57 -3.90 -5.06
C GLN A 98 -0.73 -3.21 -6.14
N ILE A 99 0.32 -3.88 -6.63
CA ILE A 99 1.17 -3.38 -7.70
C ILE A 99 0.36 -3.15 -8.98
N LEU A 100 -0.47 -4.11 -9.38
CA LEU A 100 -1.32 -3.97 -10.57
C LEU A 100 -2.29 -2.79 -10.45
N LEU A 101 -2.94 -2.64 -9.29
CA LEU A 101 -3.82 -1.51 -9.02
C LEU A 101 -3.08 -0.18 -9.19
N TRP A 102 -1.86 -0.05 -8.66
CA TRP A 102 -1.06 1.17 -8.79
C TRP A 102 -0.62 1.44 -10.22
N GLN A 103 -0.23 0.40 -10.97
CA GLN A 103 0.12 0.55 -12.39
C GLN A 103 -1.06 1.06 -13.21
N HIS A 104 -2.25 0.47 -13.05
CA HIS A 104 -3.44 0.88 -13.79
C HIS A 104 -3.97 2.26 -13.35
N TYR A 105 -4.02 2.51 -12.03
CA TYR A 105 -4.48 3.79 -11.49
C TYR A 105 -3.59 4.95 -11.93
N THR A 106 -2.27 4.80 -11.77
CA THR A 106 -1.29 5.84 -12.14
C THR A 106 -1.33 6.10 -13.64
N ARG A 107 -1.38 5.04 -14.47
CA ARG A 107 -1.44 5.18 -15.94
C ARG A 107 -2.74 5.83 -16.43
N ARG A 108 -3.89 5.53 -15.80
CA ARG A 108 -5.17 6.19 -16.11
C ARG A 108 -5.17 7.65 -15.67
N ARG A 109 -4.60 7.96 -14.50
CA ARG A 109 -4.45 9.32 -13.98
C ARG A 109 -3.58 10.18 -14.90
N SER A 110 -2.44 9.68 -15.37
CA SER A 110 -1.58 10.43 -16.31
C SER A 110 -2.28 10.78 -17.62
N ARG A 111 -3.15 9.90 -18.14
CA ARG A 111 -3.94 10.15 -19.35
C ARG A 111 -5.03 11.21 -19.16
N LEU A 112 -5.58 11.33 -17.95
CA LEU A 112 -6.60 12.34 -17.64
C LEU A 112 -6.00 13.72 -17.36
N LEU A 113 -4.73 13.77 -16.93
CA LEU A 113 -4.02 15.01 -16.64
C LEU A 113 -3.27 15.59 -17.85
N THR A 114 -3.10 14.84 -18.94
CA THR A 114 -2.70 15.41 -20.22
C THR A 114 -3.86 16.22 -20.80
N PRO A 115 -3.78 17.56 -20.85
CA PRO A 115 -4.81 18.34 -21.52
C PRO A 115 -4.81 17.93 -22.99
N THR A 116 -5.98 17.54 -23.51
CA THR A 116 -6.19 17.52 -24.95
C THR A 116 -6.00 18.96 -25.40
N ASN A 117 -4.88 19.24 -26.05
CA ASN A 117 -4.66 20.51 -26.74
C ASN A 117 -5.59 20.50 -27.96
N THR A 118 -6.87 20.79 -27.75
CA THR A 118 -7.83 21.06 -28.80
C THR A 118 -7.55 22.46 -29.31
N ASN A 119 -6.64 22.59 -30.26
CA ASN A 119 -6.61 23.67 -31.25
C ASN A 119 -5.70 23.29 -32.43
N GLY A 120 -6.34 23.09 -33.58
CA GLY A 120 -5.89 23.36 -34.96
C GLY A 120 -4.46 23.07 -35.43
N ASN A 121 -4.36 22.31 -36.53
CA ASN A 121 -3.30 22.33 -37.54
C ASN A 121 -1.84 22.41 -37.08
N VAL A 122 -1.11 21.27 -37.17
CA VAL A 122 0.22 21.28 -37.79
C VAL A 122 0.38 20.03 -38.65
N GLU A 123 0.70 20.29 -39.91
CA GLU A 123 0.94 19.36 -41.00
C GLU A 123 2.16 18.45 -40.79
N GLN A 124 2.17 17.42 -41.64
CA GLN A 124 3.23 16.47 -41.93
C GLN A 124 4.65 17.06 -41.91
N ASN A 125 5.60 16.30 -41.36
CA ASN A 125 6.87 16.09 -42.04
C ASN A 125 7.50 14.76 -41.58
N MET A 126 7.20 13.71 -42.34
CA MET A 126 7.97 12.46 -42.30
C MET A 126 8.71 12.36 -43.63
N SER A 127 9.82 13.10 -43.73
CA SER A 127 10.80 12.95 -44.80
C SER A 127 12.00 12.18 -44.24
N SER A 128 12.18 10.99 -44.79
CA SER A 128 13.33 10.12 -44.63
C SER A 128 14.64 10.86 -44.93
N GLN A 129 15.63 10.73 -44.06
CA GLN A 129 17.01 10.69 -44.52
C GLN A 129 17.82 9.63 -43.76
N ASN A 130 18.26 8.68 -44.57
CA ASN A 130 19.09 7.54 -44.29
C ASN A 130 20.57 7.94 -44.43
N ASN A 131 21.44 7.61 -43.47
CA ASN A 131 22.67 6.83 -43.67
C ASN A 131 23.71 6.98 -42.52
N ASN A 132 24.03 5.82 -41.93
CA ASN A 132 25.36 5.24 -41.67
C ASN A 132 26.48 6.06 -41.00
N GLN A 133 26.91 5.66 -39.78
CA GLN A 133 28.17 4.90 -39.58
C GLN A 133 28.42 4.41 -38.14
N SER A 134 28.80 3.13 -38.07
CA SER A 134 29.85 2.52 -37.25
C SER A 134 29.62 2.14 -35.77
N ASN A 135 29.57 0.80 -35.60
CA ASN A 135 29.94 -0.01 -34.44
C ASN A 135 31.12 0.53 -33.61
N GLY A 136 31.01 0.41 -32.30
CA GLY A 136 32.12 0.51 -31.33
C GLY A 136 31.88 -0.41 -30.13
N HIS A 137 32.12 -1.71 -30.33
CA HIS A 137 32.28 -2.71 -29.28
C HIS A 137 33.68 -2.52 -28.66
N ILE A 138 33.81 -2.24 -27.35
CA ILE A 138 35.09 -2.35 -26.64
C ILE A 138 34.87 -3.22 -25.40
N ASN A 139 35.40 -4.43 -25.50
CA ASN A 139 35.67 -5.35 -24.42
C ASN A 139 37.13 -5.13 -24.01
N ASN A 140 37.47 -5.16 -22.72
CA ASN A 140 38.84 -5.51 -22.32
C ASN A 140 38.86 -6.13 -20.92
N LYS A 141 39.21 -7.42 -20.89
CA LYS A 141 39.81 -8.14 -19.75
C LYS A 141 41.29 -7.72 -19.61
N ILE A 142 41.92 -8.21 -18.52
CA ILE A 142 43.37 -8.33 -18.16
C ILE A 142 43.62 -7.55 -16.86
N SER A 143 44.16 -8.10 -15.75
CA SER A 143 44.98 -9.31 -15.53
C SER A 143 44.41 -10.24 -14.45
#